data_AF-A0A292PZC5-F1
#
_entry.id   AF-A0A292PZC5-F1
#
_cell.length_a   1.000
_cell.length_b   1.000
_cell.length_c   1.000
_cell.angle_alpha   90.00
_cell.angle_beta   90.00
_cell.angle_gamma   90.00
#
_symmetry.space_group_name_H-M   'P 1'
#
loop_
_entity.id
_entity.type
_entity.pdbx_description
1 polymer ?
#
loop_
_entity_poly.entity_id
_entity_poly.type
_entity_poly.pdbx_seq_one_letter_code
_entity_poly.pdbx_strand_id
1 'polypeptide(L)'
;MGFGFANAGVKTPFCPFLVIIGVPPNSLAFDAAKKAADHVKGTILRKAGFPEIDVAVREWVTILSGLGPKLRSLNPLMDLIPEFRHPFTSTLGLSIATAQMPYCEGTVALYLRKGNDNDEVLATTAAHVVCPPPMCSNTGVKVRNGFRQRVEIIALGSKAYQDATINIMYRIGTLHAINDSLQSKIRRLGLLQDTDRRDAVAVATMLLWAEQEAE
;
A
#
# COMPACT_ATOMS: atom_id res chain seq x y z
N MET A 1 -23.48 4.93 -8.16
CA MET A 1 -24.60 5.13 -7.21
C MET A 1 -23.99 5.64 -5.93
N GLY A 2 -24.28 6.87 -5.53
CA GLY A 2 -23.89 7.36 -4.21
C GLY A 2 -24.87 6.82 -3.16
N PHE A 3 -24.36 6.30 -2.06
CA PHE A 3 -25.19 6.03 -0.89
C PHE A 3 -25.47 7.38 -0.20
N GLY A 4 -26.73 7.72 -0.01
CA GLY A 4 -27.16 8.92 0.72
C GLY A 4 -27.87 8.52 2.01
N PHE A 5 -27.69 9.31 3.06
CA PHE A 5 -28.37 9.10 4.34
C PHE A 5 -29.48 10.13 4.48
N ALA A 6 -30.69 9.65 4.76
CA ALA A 6 -31.88 10.46 4.94
C ALA A 6 -32.65 9.95 6.17
N ASN A 7 -33.47 10.83 6.76
CA ASN A 7 -34.39 10.41 7.81
C ASN A 7 -35.37 9.37 7.25
N ALA A 8 -35.83 8.44 8.09
CA ALA A 8 -36.77 7.40 7.68
C ALA A 8 -38.02 8.05 7.03
N GLY A 9 -38.35 7.61 5.80
CA GLY A 9 -39.48 8.14 5.03
C GLY A 9 -39.21 9.44 4.28
N VAL A 10 -38.03 10.06 4.43
CA VAL A 10 -37.65 11.31 3.75
C VAL A 10 -36.70 10.99 2.60
N LYS A 11 -37.00 11.46 1.39
CA LYS A 11 -36.14 11.24 0.20
C LYS A 11 -34.97 12.21 0.10
N THR A 12 -35.05 13.35 0.78
CA THR A 12 -33.97 14.35 0.81
C THR A 12 -32.90 13.94 1.83
N PRO A 13 -31.61 13.89 1.44
CA PRO A 13 -30.53 13.64 2.38
C PRO A 13 -30.51 14.72 3.45
N PHE A 14 -30.26 14.35 4.71
CA PHE A 14 -30.10 15.36 5.77
C PHE A 14 -28.72 16.04 5.71
N CYS A 15 -27.73 15.39 5.11
CA CYS A 15 -26.39 15.92 4.95
C CYS A 15 -25.81 15.48 3.60
N PRO A 16 -25.16 16.41 2.84
CA PRO A 16 -24.50 16.06 1.58
C PRO A 16 -23.24 15.20 1.78
N PHE A 17 -22.61 15.25 2.97
CA PHE A 17 -21.37 14.52 3.24
C PHE A 17 -21.35 13.96 4.66
N LEU A 18 -21.28 12.63 4.79
CA LEU A 18 -21.33 11.93 6.07
C LEU A 18 -20.02 11.16 6.30
N VAL A 19 -19.39 11.35 7.46
CA VAL A 19 -18.29 10.52 7.93
C VAL A 19 -18.86 9.37 8.76
N ILE A 20 -18.46 8.14 8.44
CA ILE A 20 -18.91 6.94 9.17
C ILE A 20 -17.76 6.37 9.99
N ILE A 21 -17.99 6.19 11.29
CA ILE A 21 -17.11 5.46 12.19
C ILE A 21 -17.66 4.04 12.30
N GLY A 22 -16.95 3.09 11.71
CA GLY A 22 -17.29 1.67 11.79
C GLY A 22 -16.83 1.07 13.12
N VAL A 23 -17.75 0.42 13.85
CA VAL A 23 -17.43 -0.27 15.12
C VAL A 23 -17.92 -1.72 15.07
N PRO A 24 -17.22 -2.68 15.70
CA PRO A 24 -17.71 -4.05 15.79
C PRO A 24 -19.13 -4.12 16.40
N PRO A 25 -19.94 -5.14 16.07
CA PRO A 25 -21.29 -5.24 16.59
C PRO A 25 -21.28 -5.40 18.12
N ASN A 26 -22.20 -4.72 18.81
CA ASN A 26 -22.36 -4.75 20.26
C ASN A 26 -21.10 -4.31 21.04
N SER A 27 -20.12 -3.67 20.39
CA SER A 27 -18.88 -3.28 21.06
C SER A 27 -18.94 -1.88 21.67
N LEU A 28 -19.96 -1.10 21.37
CA LEU A 28 -20.07 0.29 21.80
C LEU A 28 -21.49 0.64 22.19
N ALA A 29 -21.67 1.08 23.45
CA ALA A 29 -22.95 1.59 23.92
C ALA A 29 -23.34 2.87 23.17
N PHE A 30 -24.65 3.07 22.99
CA PHE A 30 -25.19 4.22 22.25
C PHE A 30 -24.68 5.57 22.76
N ASP A 31 -24.63 5.78 24.08
CA ASP A 31 -24.16 7.05 24.66
C ASP A 31 -22.68 7.33 24.36
N ALA A 32 -21.86 6.28 24.37
CA ALA A 32 -20.46 6.38 24.01
C ALA A 32 -20.28 6.66 22.51
N ALA A 33 -21.08 6.01 21.66
CA ALA A 33 -21.11 6.25 20.21
C ALA A 33 -21.53 7.70 19.90
N LYS A 34 -22.59 8.19 20.54
CA LYS A 34 -23.07 9.57 20.40
C LYS A 34 -22.01 10.58 20.85
N LYS A 35 -21.41 10.37 22.03
CA LYS A 35 -20.35 11.25 22.55
C LYS A 35 -19.14 11.30 21.61
N ALA A 36 -18.76 10.17 21.02
CA ALA A 36 -17.68 10.11 20.03
C ALA A 36 -18.06 10.88 18.76
N ALA A 37 -19.25 10.66 18.19
CA ALA A 37 -19.73 11.38 17.01
C ALA A 37 -19.79 12.89 17.23
N ASP A 38 -20.35 13.32 18.36
CA ASP A 38 -20.45 14.74 18.74
C ASP A 38 -19.07 15.37 18.91
N HIS A 39 -18.11 14.65 19.49
CA HIS A 39 -16.73 15.13 19.64
C HIS A 39 -16.05 15.30 18.28
N VAL A 40 -16.17 14.31 17.39
CA VAL A 40 -15.58 14.36 16.04
C VAL A 40 -16.18 15.52 15.25
N LYS A 41 -17.51 15.66 15.24
CA LYS A 41 -18.18 16.77 14.54
C LYS A 41 -17.83 18.13 15.14
N GLY A 42 -18.04 18.30 16.44
CA GLY A 42 -17.94 19.59 17.12
C GLY A 42 -16.51 20.07 17.34
N THR A 43 -15.54 19.16 17.40
CA THR A 43 -14.13 19.49 17.66
C THR A 43 -13.26 19.28 16.43
N ILE A 44 -13.20 18.07 15.88
CA ILE A 44 -12.22 17.72 14.85
C ILE A 44 -12.61 18.34 13.51
N LEU A 45 -13.80 18.03 13.01
CA LEU A 45 -14.28 18.51 11.70
C LEU A 45 -14.48 20.02 11.71
N ARG A 46 -15.06 20.56 12.79
CA ARG A 46 -15.21 22.01 12.93
C ARG A 46 -13.87 22.75 12.90
N LYS A 47 -12.84 22.27 13.63
CA LYS A 47 -11.50 22.88 13.62
C LYS A 47 -10.80 22.75 12.26
N ALA A 48 -11.09 21.68 11.53
CA ALA A 48 -10.59 21.47 10.17
C ALA A 48 -11.31 22.30 9.10
N GLY A 49 -12.34 23.09 9.47
CA GLY A 49 -13.08 23.94 8.54
C GLY A 49 -14.27 23.26 7.85
N PHE A 50 -14.75 22.14 8.39
CA PHE A 50 -15.87 21.37 7.83
C PHE A 50 -17.06 21.24 8.81
N PRO A 51 -17.68 22.35 9.25
CA PRO A 51 -18.78 22.32 10.22
C PRO A 51 -20.06 21.64 9.70
N GLU A 52 -20.23 21.54 8.39
CA GLU A 52 -21.42 21.00 7.72
C GLU A 52 -21.43 19.47 7.59
N ILE A 53 -20.30 18.81 7.82
CA ILE A 53 -20.17 17.35 7.72
C ILE A 53 -20.79 16.69 8.97
N ASP A 54 -21.70 15.76 8.76
CA ASP A 54 -22.25 14.93 9.83
C ASP A 54 -21.40 13.69 10.10
N VAL A 55 -21.53 13.15 11.31
CA VAL A 55 -20.82 11.94 11.75
C VAL A 55 -21.84 10.90 12.19
N ALA A 56 -21.75 9.70 11.63
CA ALA A 56 -22.51 8.54 12.07
C ALA A 56 -21.58 7.47 12.63
N VAL A 57 -21.98 6.83 13.72
CA VAL A 57 -21.37 5.58 14.17
C VAL A 57 -22.24 4.44 13.68
N ARG A 58 -21.64 3.47 13.00
CA ARG A 58 -22.37 2.33 12.46
C ARG A 58 -21.66 1.04 12.86
N GLU A 59 -22.45 0.12 13.39
CA GLU A 59 -21.98 -1.24 13.60
C GLU A 59 -21.75 -1.93 12.26
N TRP A 60 -20.60 -2.56 12.11
CA TRP A 60 -20.24 -3.30 10.91
C TRP A 60 -19.63 -4.66 11.26
N VAL A 61 -19.88 -5.64 10.40
CA VAL A 61 -19.14 -6.91 10.40
C VAL A 61 -18.25 -6.89 9.18
N THR A 62 -16.94 -6.79 9.39
CA THR A 62 -15.96 -7.02 8.33
C THR A 62 -15.73 -8.52 8.23
N ILE A 63 -16.43 -9.17 7.32
CA ILE A 63 -16.08 -10.53 6.91
C ILE A 63 -14.91 -10.39 5.94
N LEU A 64 -13.67 -10.41 6.45
CA LEU A 64 -12.52 -10.80 5.63
C LEU A 64 -12.72 -12.26 5.27
N SER A 65 -13.55 -12.51 4.27
CA SER A 65 -13.57 -13.79 3.60
C SER A 65 -12.16 -13.92 3.05
N GLY A 66 -11.36 -14.86 3.56
CA GLY A 66 -10.02 -15.19 3.02
C GLY A 66 -10.05 -15.75 1.58
N LEU A 67 -11.12 -15.45 0.84
CA LEU A 67 -11.44 -15.77 -0.55
C LEU A 67 -11.06 -14.64 -1.52
N GLY A 68 -10.56 -13.50 -1.02
CA GLY A 68 -9.75 -12.62 -1.87
C GLY A 68 -8.55 -13.41 -2.42
N PRO A 69 -8.00 -13.07 -3.60
CA PRO A 69 -6.83 -13.75 -4.13
C PRO A 69 -5.79 -13.83 -3.01
N LYS A 70 -5.39 -15.05 -2.63
CA LYS A 70 -4.33 -15.25 -1.64
C LYS A 70 -3.13 -14.47 -2.13
N LEU A 71 -2.89 -13.31 -1.51
CA LEU A 71 -1.63 -12.61 -1.68
C LEU A 71 -0.56 -13.65 -1.37
N ARG A 72 0.41 -13.83 -2.28
CA ARG A 72 1.52 -14.78 -2.03
C ARG A 72 2.06 -14.46 -0.64
N SER A 73 2.12 -15.45 0.23
CA SER A 73 2.62 -15.22 1.58
C SER A 73 4.01 -14.62 1.46
N LEU A 74 4.22 -13.42 2.00
CA LEU A 74 5.55 -12.95 2.31
C LEU A 74 6.01 -13.80 3.49
N ASN A 75 6.67 -14.91 3.21
CA ASN A 75 7.32 -15.67 4.27
C ASN A 75 8.73 -15.09 4.41
N PRO A 76 9.02 -14.23 5.41
CA PRO A 76 10.32 -13.57 5.54
C PRO A 76 11.48 -14.55 5.74
N LEU A 77 11.20 -15.82 6.06
CA LEU A 77 12.20 -16.88 6.25
C LEU A 77 12.45 -17.72 4.98
N MET A 78 11.48 -17.79 4.06
CA MET A 78 11.58 -18.60 2.83
C MET A 78 11.67 -17.75 1.56
N ASP A 79 11.08 -16.55 1.59
CA ASP A 79 11.26 -15.52 0.58
C ASP A 79 12.43 -14.64 1.02
N LEU A 80 13.66 -15.05 0.71
CA LEU A 80 14.91 -14.27 0.91
C LEU A 80 14.95 -12.97 0.06
N ILE A 81 13.87 -12.68 -0.66
CA ILE A 81 13.77 -11.63 -1.66
C ILE A 81 12.41 -10.87 -1.53
N PRO A 82 11.94 -10.45 -0.33
CA PRO A 82 10.69 -9.67 -0.23
C PRO A 82 10.85 -8.29 -0.90
N GLU A 83 12.06 -7.74 -0.83
CA GLU A 83 12.44 -6.41 -1.30
C GLU A 83 12.32 -6.24 -2.82
N PHE A 84 12.57 -7.29 -3.60
CA PHE A 84 12.50 -7.21 -5.07
C PHE A 84 11.08 -7.42 -5.59
N ARG A 85 10.21 -8.02 -4.78
CA ARG A 85 8.77 -8.06 -5.08
C ARG A 85 8.11 -6.71 -4.76
N HIS A 86 8.68 -5.95 -3.84
CA HIS A 86 8.08 -4.75 -3.26
C HIS A 86 7.52 -3.73 -4.29
N PRO A 87 8.25 -3.32 -5.36
CA PRO A 87 7.72 -2.31 -6.28
C PRO A 87 6.63 -2.82 -7.23
N PHE A 88 6.51 -4.14 -7.41
CA PHE A 88 5.51 -4.77 -8.28
C PHE A 88 4.41 -5.50 -7.50
N THR A 89 4.48 -5.51 -6.16
CA THR A 89 3.46 -6.17 -5.32
C THR A 89 2.43 -5.19 -4.80
N SER A 90 1.21 -5.68 -4.67
CA SER A 90 0.09 -4.96 -4.06
C SER A 90 0.21 -4.79 -2.53
N THR A 91 1.33 -5.16 -1.90
CA THR A 91 1.48 -5.22 -0.43
C THR A 91 1.33 -3.85 0.23
N LEU A 92 1.69 -2.77 -0.48
CA LEU A 92 1.46 -1.36 -0.07
C LEU A 92 0.50 -0.64 -1.04
N GLY A 93 -0.26 -1.40 -1.82
CA GLY A 93 -1.08 -0.92 -2.93
C GLY A 93 -0.29 -0.83 -4.23
N LEU A 94 -0.84 -1.41 -5.30
CA LEU A 94 -0.22 -1.41 -6.63
C LEU A 94 -0.28 0.01 -7.21
N SER A 95 0.87 0.58 -7.60
CA SER A 95 0.88 1.83 -8.36
C SER A 95 0.24 1.60 -9.73
N ILE A 96 -0.66 2.49 -10.12
CA ILE A 96 -1.42 2.43 -11.36
C ILE A 96 -1.48 3.82 -11.99
N ALA A 97 -1.70 3.83 -13.30
CA ALA A 97 -1.99 5.04 -14.06
C ALA A 97 -2.96 4.71 -15.19
N THR A 98 -3.54 5.74 -15.81
CA THR A 98 -4.26 5.53 -17.07
C THR A 98 -3.26 5.30 -18.21
N ALA A 99 -3.60 4.45 -19.18
CA ALA A 99 -2.75 4.22 -20.35
C ALA A 99 -2.50 5.51 -21.16
N GLN A 100 -3.46 6.44 -21.14
CA GLN A 100 -3.37 7.71 -21.86
C GLN A 100 -2.50 8.75 -21.15
N MET A 101 -2.39 8.67 -19.82
CA MET A 101 -1.56 9.57 -19.01
C MET A 101 -0.75 8.74 -18.00
N PRO A 102 0.28 7.99 -18.46
CA PRO A 102 1.04 7.07 -17.62
C PRO A 102 1.90 7.80 -16.57
N TYR A 103 2.03 9.13 -16.66
CA TYR A 103 2.72 9.98 -15.69
C TYR A 103 1.80 10.51 -14.57
N CYS A 104 0.48 10.34 -14.69
CA CYS A 104 -0.48 10.69 -13.65
C CYS A 104 -0.78 9.43 -12.82
N GLU A 105 0.03 9.22 -11.79
CA GLU A 105 0.02 7.99 -10.99
C GLU A 105 -0.79 8.12 -9.71
N GLY A 106 -1.25 6.97 -9.23
CA GLY A 106 -1.69 6.78 -7.86
C GLY A 106 -1.72 5.30 -7.52
N THR A 107 -2.41 4.94 -6.46
CA THR A 107 -2.32 3.60 -5.89
C THR A 107 -3.69 2.93 -5.86
N VAL A 108 -3.72 1.62 -6.07
CA VAL A 108 -4.88 0.79 -5.73
C VAL A 108 -5.00 0.71 -4.21
N ALA A 109 -6.13 1.13 -3.68
CA ALA A 109 -6.39 1.15 -2.24
C ALA A 109 -6.90 -0.19 -1.71
N LEU A 110 -7.89 -0.79 -2.37
CA LEU A 110 -8.50 -2.05 -1.94
C LEU A 110 -8.91 -2.91 -3.14
N TYR A 111 -8.79 -4.22 -2.98
CA TYR A 111 -9.35 -5.21 -3.90
C TYR A 111 -10.63 -5.80 -3.29
N LEU A 112 -11.68 -5.90 -4.11
CA LEU A 112 -12.97 -6.47 -3.77
C LEU A 112 -13.27 -7.61 -4.72
N ARG A 113 -13.64 -8.78 -4.21
CA ARG A 113 -14.17 -9.85 -5.06
C ARG A 113 -15.66 -9.65 -5.25
N LYS A 114 -16.14 -9.76 -6.48
CA LYS A 114 -17.57 -9.78 -6.76
C LYS A 114 -18.15 -11.10 -6.22
N GLY A 115 -19.20 -11.03 -5.40
CA GLY A 115 -19.84 -12.23 -4.83
C GLY A 115 -20.46 -13.16 -5.90
N ASN A 116 -21.05 -14.27 -5.45
CA ASN A 116 -21.71 -15.31 -6.28
C ASN A 116 -20.76 -16.11 -7.18
N ASP A 117 -19.69 -16.68 -6.61
CA ASP A 117 -18.72 -17.55 -7.31
C ASP A 117 -18.07 -16.91 -8.55
N ASN A 118 -18.09 -15.58 -8.65
CA ASN A 118 -17.42 -14.86 -9.71
C ASN A 118 -15.95 -14.61 -9.34
N ASP A 119 -15.04 -14.88 -10.27
CA ASP A 119 -13.61 -14.63 -10.14
C ASP A 119 -13.21 -13.18 -10.49
N GLU A 120 -14.18 -12.34 -10.87
CA GLU A 120 -13.98 -10.91 -11.07
C GLU A 120 -13.50 -10.22 -9.78
N VAL A 121 -12.30 -9.64 -9.87
CA VAL A 121 -11.72 -8.76 -8.85
C VAL A 121 -11.90 -7.30 -9.29
N LEU A 122 -12.51 -6.51 -8.43
CA LEU A 122 -12.62 -5.06 -8.54
C LEU A 122 -11.51 -4.42 -7.72
N ALA A 123 -10.95 -3.32 -8.21
CA ALA A 123 -9.98 -2.51 -7.48
C ALA A 123 -10.55 -1.12 -7.25
N THR A 124 -10.35 -0.56 -6.07
CA THR A 124 -10.69 0.83 -5.75
C THR A 124 -9.44 1.69 -5.80
N THR A 125 -9.57 2.91 -6.31
CA THR A 125 -8.52 3.93 -6.32
C THR A 125 -9.17 5.31 -6.26
N ALA A 126 -8.38 6.36 -6.06
CA ALA A 126 -8.90 7.71 -6.07
C ALA A 126 -9.35 8.10 -7.50
N ALA A 127 -10.46 8.84 -7.60
CA ALA A 127 -11.04 9.20 -8.90
C ALA A 127 -10.07 10.01 -9.78
N HIS A 128 -9.22 10.84 -9.19
CA HIS A 128 -8.21 11.63 -9.91
C HIS A 128 -7.07 10.79 -10.51
N VAL A 129 -6.93 9.52 -10.10
CA VAL A 129 -5.95 8.59 -10.70
C VAL A 129 -6.47 8.05 -12.03
N VAL A 130 -7.78 7.78 -12.11
CA VAL A 130 -8.47 7.30 -13.33
C VAL A 130 -8.88 8.46 -14.25
N CYS A 131 -9.14 9.63 -13.67
CA CYS A 131 -9.63 10.82 -14.34
C CYS A 131 -8.79 12.03 -13.89
N PRO A 132 -7.50 12.09 -14.28
CA PRO A 132 -6.64 13.17 -13.83
C PRO A 132 -7.12 14.54 -14.34
N PRO A 133 -6.81 15.65 -13.66
CA PRO A 133 -7.33 16.98 -13.98
C PRO A 133 -7.17 17.43 -15.45
N PRO A 134 -6.08 17.11 -16.17
CA PRO A 134 -5.96 17.45 -17.59
C PRO A 134 -6.96 16.70 -18.49
N MET A 135 -7.49 15.58 -18.00
CA MET A 135 -8.39 14.68 -18.73
C MET A 135 -9.85 14.88 -18.32
N CYS A 136 -10.07 15.23 -17.05
CA CYS A 136 -11.38 15.36 -16.46
C CYS A 136 -11.42 16.55 -15.50
N SER A 137 -12.39 17.45 -15.69
CA SER A 137 -12.63 18.52 -14.72
C SER A 137 -13.02 17.93 -13.35
N ASN A 138 -12.52 18.49 -12.25
CA ASN A 138 -12.85 18.13 -10.87
C ASN A 138 -14.30 18.50 -10.45
N THR A 139 -15.24 18.54 -11.39
CA THR A 139 -16.66 18.91 -11.15
C THR A 139 -17.54 17.71 -10.78
N GLY A 140 -16.92 16.57 -10.49
CA GLY A 140 -17.59 15.29 -10.20
C GLY A 140 -17.87 14.48 -11.47
N VAL A 141 -17.90 13.15 -11.33
CA VAL A 141 -18.17 12.24 -12.46
C VAL A 141 -19.66 12.28 -12.78
N LYS A 142 -20.05 13.01 -13.82
CA LYS A 142 -21.39 12.92 -14.40
C LYS A 142 -21.47 11.63 -15.22
N VAL A 143 -22.08 10.58 -14.66
CA VAL A 143 -22.39 9.36 -15.41
C VAL A 143 -23.38 9.72 -16.51
N ARG A 144 -22.90 9.98 -17.74
CA ARG A 144 -23.77 10.12 -18.90
C ARG A 144 -24.32 8.74 -19.25
N ASN A 145 -25.64 8.58 -19.14
CA ASN A 145 -26.35 7.40 -19.58
C ASN A 145 -25.93 7.04 -21.02
N GLY A 146 -25.29 5.88 -21.19
CA GLY A 146 -24.98 5.31 -22.51
C GLY A 146 -23.53 4.88 -22.72
N PHE A 147 -22.56 5.55 -22.10
CA PHE A 147 -21.14 5.21 -22.29
C PHE A 147 -20.47 5.00 -20.93
N ARG A 148 -20.28 3.73 -20.57
CA ARG A 148 -19.22 3.37 -19.61
C ARG A 148 -17.92 3.81 -20.26
N GLN A 149 -17.37 4.96 -19.87
CA GLN A 149 -16.05 5.38 -20.31
C GLN A 149 -15.06 4.37 -19.73
N ARG A 150 -14.76 3.32 -20.51
CA ARG A 150 -13.78 2.31 -20.14
C ARG A 150 -12.42 2.99 -20.32
N VAL A 151 -11.80 3.33 -19.20
CA VAL A 151 -10.43 3.83 -19.19
C VAL A 151 -9.53 2.62 -18.95
N GLU A 152 -8.59 2.42 -19.85
CA GLU A 152 -7.55 1.42 -19.67
C GLU A 152 -6.59 1.88 -18.57
N ILE A 153 -6.39 1.01 -17.58
CA ILE A 153 -5.50 1.24 -16.44
C ILE A 153 -4.31 0.31 -16.61
N ILE A 154 -3.12 0.88 -16.54
CA ILE A 154 -1.86 0.14 -16.58
C ILE A 154 -1.35 -0.09 -15.16
N ALA A 155 -0.75 -1.26 -14.94
CA ALA A 155 0.04 -1.52 -13.76
C ALA A 155 1.38 -0.80 -13.90
N LEU A 156 1.70 0.04 -12.92
CA LEU A 156 2.81 0.98 -12.89
C LEU A 156 2.73 2.05 -13.98
N GLY A 157 2.67 3.31 -13.55
CA GLY A 157 2.95 4.42 -14.45
C GLY A 157 4.43 4.53 -14.75
N SER A 158 4.78 5.51 -15.59
CA SER A 158 6.14 5.74 -16.07
C SER A 158 7.15 5.98 -14.94
N LYS A 159 6.76 6.75 -13.92
CA LYS A 159 7.63 7.09 -12.80
C LYS A 159 7.77 5.91 -11.85
N ALA A 160 6.67 5.28 -11.46
CA ALA A 160 6.70 4.09 -10.62
C ALA A 160 7.56 2.98 -11.26
N TYR A 161 7.48 2.80 -12.58
CA TYR A 161 8.32 1.84 -13.31
C TYR A 161 9.81 2.22 -13.30
N GLN A 162 10.13 3.50 -13.54
CA GLN A 162 11.51 3.99 -13.49
C GLN A 162 12.12 3.85 -12.09
N ASP A 163 11.40 4.30 -11.07
CA ASP A 163 11.83 4.22 -9.67
C ASP A 163 12.07 2.75 -9.26
N ALA A 164 11.18 1.84 -9.67
CA ALA A 164 11.36 0.40 -9.45
C ALA A 164 12.65 -0.13 -10.11
N THR A 165 12.91 0.27 -11.36
CA THR A 165 14.08 -0.17 -12.11
C THR A 165 15.37 0.35 -11.47
N ILE A 166 15.41 1.63 -11.10
CA ILE A 166 16.55 2.26 -10.42
C ILE A 166 16.85 1.56 -9.09
N ASN A 167 15.81 1.28 -8.29
CA ASN A 167 15.98 0.60 -7.02
C ASN A 167 16.58 -0.80 -7.18
N ILE A 168 16.07 -1.57 -8.16
CA ILE A 168 16.61 -2.89 -8.48
C ILE A 168 18.09 -2.80 -8.90
N MET A 169 18.44 -1.87 -9.79
CA MET A 169 19.83 -1.69 -10.24
C MET A 169 20.76 -1.35 -9.08
N TYR A 170 20.37 -0.40 -8.22
CA TYR A 170 21.15 -0.02 -7.04
C TYR A 170 21.38 -1.20 -6.10
N ARG A 171 20.34 -2.02 -5.91
CA ARG A 171 20.41 -3.19 -5.04
C ARG A 171 21.31 -4.29 -5.62
N ILE A 172 21.23 -4.55 -6.93
CA ILE A 172 22.14 -5.46 -7.63
C ILE A 172 23.60 -5.02 -7.39
N GLY A 173 23.89 -3.72 -7.58
CA GLY A 173 25.22 -3.18 -7.33
C GLY A 173 25.69 -3.38 -5.87
N THR A 174 24.80 -3.12 -4.91
CA THR A 174 25.10 -3.33 -3.48
C THR A 174 25.43 -4.80 -3.18
N LEU A 175 24.64 -5.73 -3.69
CA LEU A 175 24.87 -7.16 -3.47
C LEU A 175 26.14 -7.66 -4.15
N HIS A 176 26.49 -7.12 -5.32
CA HIS A 176 27.75 -7.42 -5.99
C HIS A 176 28.94 -7.01 -5.11
N ALA A 177 28.94 -5.78 -4.59
CA ALA A 177 29.99 -5.29 -3.70
C ALA A 177 30.12 -6.12 -2.41
N ILE A 178 29.00 -6.55 -1.83
CA ILE A 178 29.01 -7.45 -0.66
C ILE A 178 29.63 -8.80 -1.01
N ASN A 179 29.25 -9.39 -2.15
CA ASN A 179 29.81 -10.66 -2.60
C ASN A 179 31.33 -10.55 -2.84
N ASP A 180 31.80 -9.48 -3.46
CA ASP A 180 33.23 -9.25 -3.70
C ASP A 180 34.01 -9.14 -2.38
N SER A 181 33.44 -8.41 -1.42
CA SER A 181 34.00 -8.30 -0.06
C SER A 181 34.08 -9.65 0.64
N LEU A 182 32.98 -10.43 0.63
CA LEU A 182 32.94 -11.76 1.24
C LEU A 182 33.89 -12.74 0.56
N GLN A 183 33.96 -12.74 -0.78
CA GLN A 183 34.92 -13.56 -1.52
C GLN A 183 36.36 -13.20 -1.17
N SER A 184 36.67 -11.91 -1.02
CA SER A 184 38.00 -11.45 -0.59
C SER A 184 38.34 -11.93 0.82
N LYS A 185 37.38 -11.87 1.76
CA LYS A 185 37.56 -12.42 3.12
C LYS A 185 37.80 -13.93 3.11
N ILE A 186 37.03 -14.69 2.33
CA ILE A 186 37.20 -16.14 2.18
C ILE A 186 38.58 -16.48 1.61
N ARG A 187 39.03 -15.76 0.57
CA ARG A 187 40.37 -15.96 -0.01
C ARG A 187 41.48 -15.70 1.01
N ARG A 188 41.39 -14.60 1.78
CA ARG A 188 42.37 -14.30 2.85
C ARG A 188 42.41 -15.41 3.91
N LEU A 189 41.25 -15.90 4.33
CA LEU A 189 41.14 -17.02 5.27
C LEU A 189 41.75 -18.31 4.73
N GLY A 190 41.48 -18.67 3.47
CA GLY A 190 42.06 -19.86 2.84
C GLY A 190 43.59 -19.80 2.76
N LEU A 191 44.15 -18.65 2.43
CA LEU A 191 45.61 -18.45 2.40
C LEU A 191 46.25 -18.61 3.79
N LEU A 192 45.58 -18.16 4.85
CA LEU A 192 46.07 -18.30 6.23
C LEU A 192 45.99 -19.75 6.74
N GLN A 193 45.03 -20.54 6.24
CA GLN A 193 44.86 -21.94 6.60
C GLN A 193 45.89 -22.86 5.91
N ASP A 194 46.31 -22.51 4.69
CA ASP A 194 47.36 -23.24 3.95
C ASP A 194 48.78 -22.88 4.43
N THR A 195 48.99 -21.67 4.94
CA THR A 195 50.32 -21.21 5.39
C THR A 195 50.65 -21.57 6.83
N ASP A 196 49.66 -21.92 7.65
CA ASP A 196 49.92 -22.42 8.99
C ASP A 196 48.76 -23.24 9.51
N ARG A 197 49.05 -24.36 10.17
CA ARG A 197 48.06 -25.16 10.90
C ARG A 197 47.73 -24.43 12.21
N ARG A 198 47.32 -23.16 12.12
CA ARG A 198 47.10 -22.25 13.24
C ARG A 198 45.66 -22.32 13.75
N ASP A 199 45.54 -22.19 15.06
CA ASP A 199 44.30 -22.20 15.82
C ASP A 199 43.34 -21.09 15.35
N ALA A 200 42.04 -21.40 15.27
CA ALA A 200 41.01 -20.53 14.68
C ALA A 200 40.92 -19.16 15.39
N VAL A 201 41.30 -19.10 16.67
CA VAL A 201 41.34 -17.90 17.49
C VAL A 201 42.41 -16.91 17.00
N ALA A 202 43.58 -17.39 16.57
CA ALA A 202 44.66 -16.55 16.07
C ALA A 202 44.32 -15.89 14.73
N VAL A 203 43.62 -16.63 13.86
CA VAL A 203 43.13 -16.13 12.56
C VAL A 203 42.05 -15.07 12.75
N ALA A 204 41.10 -15.28 13.68
CA ALA A 204 40.07 -14.31 14.01
C ALA A 204 40.66 -12.99 14.55
N THR A 205 41.72 -13.08 15.37
CA THR A 205 42.38 -11.90 15.96
C THR A 205 43.12 -11.08 14.92
N MET A 206 43.83 -11.74 13.97
CA MET A 206 44.51 -11.05 12.87
C MET A 206 43.54 -10.34 11.91
N LEU A 207 42.37 -10.93 11.65
CA LEU A 207 41.36 -10.29 10.81
C LEU A 207 40.79 -9.02 11.45
N LEU A 208 40.57 -9.05 12.77
CA LEU A 208 40.03 -7.91 13.51
C LEU A 208 41.01 -6.72 13.50
N TRP A 209 42.32 -7.00 13.49
CA TRP A 209 43.36 -5.97 13.40
C TRP A 209 43.50 -5.42 11.97
N ALA A 210 43.39 -6.29 10.96
CA ALA A 210 43.42 -5.87 9.55
C ALA A 210 42.18 -5.07 9.11
N GLU A 211 41.05 -5.19 9.82
CA GLU A 211 39.86 -4.34 9.62
C GLU A 211 40.00 -2.96 10.29
N GLN A 212 40.76 -2.85 11.38
CA GLN A 212 41.04 -1.56 12.05
C GLN A 212 42.11 -0.71 11.36
N GLU A 213 42.99 -1.29 10.53
CA GLU A 213 44.00 -0.55 9.76
C GLU A 213 43.50 -0.07 8.38
N ALA A 214 42.31 -0.51 7.95
CA ALA A 214 41.74 -0.16 6.64
C ALA A 214 40.70 0.99 6.70
N GLU A 215 40.51 1.59 7.88
CA GLU A 215 39.68 2.77 8.14
C GLU A 215 40.55 4.01 8.35
#